data_AF-A0A3C0TRH6-F1
#
_entry.id   AF-A0A3C0TRH6-F1
#
_cell.length_a   1.000
_cell.length_b   1.000
_cell.length_c   1.000
_cell.angle_alpha   90.00
_cell.angle_beta   90.00
_cell.angle_gamma   90.00
#
_symmetry.space_group_name_H-M   'P 1'
#
loop_
_entity.id
_entity.type
_entity.pdbx_description
1 polymer ?
#
loop_
_entity_poly.entity_id
_entity_poly.type
_entity_poly.pdbx_seq_one_letter_code
_entity_poly.pdbx_strand_id
1 'polypeptide(L)'
;MADTLKENPAEPFKRAVTLAVRTIAENPELEVSFGGETPGVRGQTVRLPLPSRELRQTEVARIRGIADSASLRLRHHNESTHKHLSPAGQAARDIYEAAEQARVDSIGARAMRGVASNIQAALEQRYAEMGFRDVSDRAEAPLAEAVALMVREKLTGAKPPPSAASIVDVWRPFIEEKAGEDMAQLDALIGDQARFARMTRKIITDLDLGEELGEESPETENSDDEEGESNNQNKSQDEDDGASSEGGAAEEVEFVEGEGEEGEGQTVMMETDEEVEGAEAEDNPDSKQPWRPEISGDRRFPGYRVYTELFDEIIPAEELCDAEEMTRLRAYLDQQLQQYQSVVGRLANRLQRKLMAQQERSWEFDLEEGLLDAARLPRVILDPFHALSFKQEQDMEFRDTIVTLLLDNSGSMR
;
A
#
# COMPACT_ATOMS: atom_id res chain seq x y z
N MET A 1 17.08 20.76 28.40
CA MET A 1 15.90 20.81 27.50
C MET A 1 16.30 20.08 26.25
N ALA A 2 15.76 18.88 26.05
CA ALA A 2 16.13 18.02 24.93
C ALA A 2 15.74 18.72 23.62
N ASP A 3 16.73 18.89 22.75
CA ASP A 3 16.52 19.31 21.37
C ASP A 3 15.84 18.13 20.67
N THR A 4 14.51 18.15 20.63
CA THR A 4 13.72 17.18 19.85
C THR A 4 14.17 17.32 18.41
N LEU A 5 14.90 16.31 17.91
CA LEU A 5 15.22 16.14 16.49
C LEU A 5 13.97 16.49 15.69
N LYS A 6 13.95 17.65 15.01
CA LYS A 6 12.82 18.08 14.20
C LYS A 6 12.56 16.99 13.17
N GLU A 7 11.51 16.21 13.40
CA GLU A 7 11.03 15.18 12.48
C GLU A 7 10.95 15.81 11.08
N ASN A 8 11.44 15.11 10.05
CA ASN A 8 11.33 15.60 8.68
C ASN A 8 9.85 15.96 8.44
N PRO A 9 9.50 17.19 8.04
CA PRO A 9 8.11 17.62 7.94
C PRO A 9 7.28 16.75 6.99
N ALA A 10 7.93 15.99 6.10
CA ALA A 10 7.30 14.98 5.26
C ALA A 10 6.65 13.82 6.03
N GLU A 11 7.17 13.41 7.19
CA GLU A 11 6.65 12.25 7.95
C GLU A 11 5.30 12.52 8.63
N PRO A 12 5.08 13.65 9.34
CA PRO A 12 3.74 14.06 9.75
C PRO A 12 2.76 14.16 8.57
N PHE A 13 3.22 14.66 7.42
CA PHE A 13 2.39 14.77 6.22
C PHE A 13 1.96 13.39 5.67
N LYS A 14 2.91 12.45 5.50
CA LYS A 14 2.63 11.08 5.06
C LYS A 14 1.61 10.40 5.99
N ARG A 15 1.82 10.47 7.31
CA ARG A 15 0.88 9.92 8.31
C ARG A 15 -0.52 10.50 8.17
N ALA A 16 -0.63 11.82 8.03
CA ALA A 16 -1.92 12.49 7.88
C ALA A 16 -2.64 12.07 6.59
N VAL A 17 -1.92 11.95 5.47
CA VAL A 17 -2.48 11.48 4.19
C VAL A 17 -2.90 10.02 4.30
N THR A 18 -2.11 9.15 4.90
CA THR A 18 -2.47 7.74 5.11
C THR A 18 -3.78 7.59 5.90
N LEU A 19 -3.94 8.35 6.99
CA LEU A 19 -5.18 8.32 7.78
C LEU A 19 -6.37 8.85 6.98
N ALA A 20 -6.19 9.93 6.22
CA ALA A 20 -7.23 10.48 5.36
C ALA A 20 -7.67 9.47 4.29
N VAL A 21 -6.72 8.80 3.64
CA VAL A 21 -6.99 7.76 2.63
C VAL A 21 -7.83 6.63 3.22
N ARG A 22 -7.40 6.07 4.36
CA ARG A 22 -8.13 5.00 5.06
C ARG A 22 -9.55 5.41 5.43
N THR A 23 -9.71 6.65 5.88
CA THR A 23 -11.01 7.19 6.30
C THR A 23 -11.93 7.41 5.12
N ILE A 24 -11.44 8.02 4.03
CA ILE A 24 -12.23 8.28 2.83
C ILE A 24 -12.60 6.97 2.13
N ALA A 25 -11.70 5.98 2.10
CA ALA A 25 -11.93 4.67 1.53
C ALA A 25 -12.79 3.73 2.41
N GLU A 26 -13.10 4.13 3.65
CA GLU A 26 -13.77 3.29 4.67
C GLU A 26 -13.08 1.93 4.92
N ASN A 27 -11.74 1.90 4.79
CA ASN A 27 -10.94 0.70 5.00
C ASN A 27 -9.75 0.99 5.94
N PRO A 28 -9.79 0.56 7.21
CA PRO A 28 -8.73 0.83 8.19
C PRO A 28 -7.45 0.02 7.93
N GLU A 29 -7.54 -1.12 7.26
CA GLU A 29 -6.42 -2.03 6.98
C GLU A 29 -5.65 -1.66 5.70
N LEU A 30 -6.13 -0.67 4.95
CA LEU A 30 -5.53 -0.25 3.69
C LEU A 30 -4.07 0.18 3.88
N GLU A 31 -3.17 -0.38 3.06
CA GLU A 31 -1.76 -0.04 3.07
C GLU A 31 -1.51 1.17 2.15
N VAL A 32 -0.86 2.21 2.67
CA VAL A 32 -0.48 3.39 1.87
C VAL A 32 1.04 3.46 1.83
N SER A 33 1.58 3.40 0.62
CA SER A 33 3.02 3.47 0.36
C SER A 33 3.35 4.72 -0.44
N PHE A 34 4.54 5.29 -0.21
CA PHE A 34 5.02 6.48 -0.90
C PHE A 34 6.29 6.12 -1.69
N GLY A 35 6.29 6.37 -2.99
CA GLY A 35 7.39 5.97 -3.89
C GLY A 35 7.52 6.85 -5.12
N GLY A 36 8.53 6.58 -5.94
CA GLY A 36 8.77 7.25 -7.22
C GLY A 36 8.09 6.61 -8.42
N GLU A 37 7.38 5.50 -8.21
CA GLU A 37 6.66 4.78 -9.26
C GLU A 37 5.32 5.45 -9.62
N THR A 38 4.68 4.97 -10.69
CA THR A 38 3.37 5.46 -11.12
C THR A 38 2.33 5.30 -9.99
N PRO A 39 1.64 6.39 -9.60
CA PRO A 39 0.60 6.31 -8.59
C PRO A 39 -0.54 5.42 -9.04
N GLY A 40 -1.15 4.72 -8.08
CA GLY A 40 -2.26 3.83 -8.39
C GLY A 40 -2.73 3.00 -7.21
N VAL A 41 -3.80 2.26 -7.46
CA VAL A 41 -4.41 1.34 -6.50
C VAL A 41 -4.18 -0.08 -7.01
N ARG A 42 -3.66 -0.96 -6.15
CA ARG A 42 -3.51 -2.39 -6.44
C ARG A 42 -4.00 -3.18 -5.23
N GLY A 43 -5.15 -3.83 -5.36
CA GLY A 43 -5.78 -4.56 -4.25
C GLY A 43 -6.00 -3.63 -3.06
N GLN A 44 -5.42 -3.98 -1.91
CA GLN A 44 -5.50 -3.18 -0.68
C GLN A 44 -4.33 -2.20 -0.48
N THR A 45 -3.48 -2.02 -1.50
CA THR A 45 -2.34 -1.10 -1.42
C THR A 45 -2.56 0.12 -2.33
N VAL A 46 -2.46 1.32 -1.76
CA VAL A 46 -2.43 2.60 -2.49
C VAL A 46 -0.99 3.09 -2.56
N ARG A 47 -0.51 3.38 -3.76
CA ARG A 47 0.82 3.96 -4.01
C ARG A 47 0.69 5.44 -4.35
N LEU A 48 1.38 6.29 -3.61
CA LEU A 48 1.40 7.74 -3.78
C LEU A 48 2.81 8.25 -4.11
N PRO A 49 2.93 9.41 -4.77
CA PRO A 49 4.24 10.03 -5.01
C PRO A 49 4.96 10.36 -3.71
N LEU A 50 6.28 10.17 -3.69
CA LEU A 50 7.12 10.57 -2.57
C LEU A 50 7.16 12.12 -2.44
N PRO A 51 6.73 12.69 -1.30
CA PRO A 51 6.82 14.13 -1.08
C PRO A 51 8.27 14.59 -0.91
N SER A 52 8.59 15.76 -1.45
CA SER A 52 9.86 16.46 -1.21
C SER A 52 9.96 16.96 0.23
N ARG A 53 11.19 17.28 0.66
CA ARG A 53 11.43 17.85 2.01
C ARG A 53 10.90 19.29 2.14
N GLU A 54 10.78 20.02 1.03
CA GLU A 54 10.30 21.41 1.03
C GLU A 54 8.79 21.50 1.21
N LEU A 55 8.03 20.45 0.85
CA LEU A 55 6.56 20.40 0.92
C LEU A 55 5.89 21.65 0.35
N ARG A 56 6.21 22.00 -0.91
CA ARG A 56 5.60 23.16 -1.56
C ARG A 56 4.07 22.97 -1.61
N GLN A 57 3.33 24.06 -1.46
CA GLN A 57 1.86 24.00 -1.38
C GLN A 57 1.22 23.30 -2.58
N THR A 58 1.75 23.53 -3.78
CA THR A 58 1.30 22.90 -5.03
C THR A 58 1.55 21.39 -5.04
N GLU A 59 2.71 20.96 -4.57
CA GLU A 59 3.07 19.54 -4.43
C GLU A 59 2.17 18.83 -3.43
N VAL A 60 1.95 19.45 -2.27
CA VAL A 60 1.07 18.92 -1.22
C VAL A 60 -0.37 18.76 -1.73
N ALA A 61 -0.89 19.77 -2.44
CA ALA A 61 -2.23 19.70 -3.03
C ALA A 61 -2.34 18.59 -4.08
N ARG A 62 -1.31 18.41 -4.92
CA ARG A 62 -1.24 17.32 -5.90
C ARG A 62 -1.27 15.94 -5.23
N ILE A 63 -0.39 15.70 -4.26
CA ILE A 63 -0.31 14.39 -3.58
C ILE A 63 -1.63 14.07 -2.89
N ARG A 64 -2.25 15.06 -2.22
CA ARG A 64 -3.57 14.91 -1.63
C ARG A 64 -4.64 14.63 -2.68
N GLY A 65 -4.61 15.27 -3.84
CA GLY A 65 -5.58 15.03 -4.90
C GLY A 65 -5.51 13.62 -5.47
N ILE A 66 -4.30 13.10 -5.69
CA ILE A 66 -4.08 11.71 -6.11
C ILE A 66 -4.57 10.74 -5.03
N ALA A 67 -4.27 11.04 -3.76
CA ALA A 67 -4.72 10.25 -2.63
C ALA A 67 -6.24 10.23 -2.48
N ASP A 68 -6.89 11.38 -2.58
CA ASP A 68 -8.35 11.52 -2.50
C ASP A 68 -9.02 10.76 -3.66
N SER A 69 -8.54 10.93 -4.89
CA SER A 69 -9.05 10.23 -6.07
C SER A 69 -8.93 8.70 -5.95
N ALA A 70 -7.78 8.20 -5.50
CA ALA A 70 -7.57 6.78 -5.22
C ALA A 70 -8.52 6.24 -4.14
N SER A 71 -8.73 7.02 -3.07
CA SER A 71 -9.61 6.66 -1.96
C SER A 71 -11.07 6.60 -2.37
N LEU A 72 -11.51 7.59 -3.16
CA LEU A 72 -12.86 7.63 -3.71
C LEU A 72 -13.10 6.45 -4.65
N ARG A 73 -12.11 6.06 -5.46
CA ARG A 73 -12.22 4.87 -6.32
C ARG A 73 -12.43 3.63 -5.47
N LEU A 74 -11.62 3.41 -4.45
CA LEU A 74 -11.82 2.27 -3.54
C LEU A 74 -13.20 2.23 -2.89
N ARG A 75 -13.79 3.39 -2.57
CA ARG A 75 -15.10 3.46 -1.91
C ARG A 75 -16.30 3.35 -2.85
N HIS A 76 -16.24 4.00 -4.00
CA HIS A 76 -17.41 4.21 -4.86
C HIS A 76 -17.36 3.41 -6.16
N HIS A 77 -16.28 2.66 -6.41
CA HIS A 77 -16.11 1.81 -7.57
C HIS A 77 -16.24 0.32 -7.21
N ASN A 78 -17.15 -0.36 -7.88
CA ASN A 78 -17.29 -1.80 -7.87
C ASN A 78 -16.59 -2.39 -9.11
N GLU A 79 -15.48 -3.09 -8.85
CA GLU A 79 -14.64 -3.71 -9.88
C GLU A 79 -15.40 -4.76 -10.72
N SER A 80 -16.32 -5.51 -10.10
CA SER A 80 -17.08 -6.58 -10.79
C SER A 80 -18.04 -6.01 -11.83
N THR A 81 -18.83 -5.01 -11.43
CA THR A 81 -19.75 -4.29 -12.33
C THR A 81 -18.97 -3.59 -13.45
N HIS A 82 -17.82 -2.98 -13.11
CA HIS A 82 -17.00 -2.30 -14.09
C HIS A 82 -16.45 -3.26 -15.15
N LYS A 83 -15.92 -4.43 -14.74
CA LYS A 83 -15.42 -5.46 -15.65
C LYS A 83 -16.51 -6.01 -16.56
N HIS A 84 -17.68 -6.32 -16.01
CA HIS A 84 -18.80 -6.87 -16.78
C HIS A 84 -19.31 -5.91 -17.86
N LEU A 85 -19.34 -4.61 -17.58
CA LEU A 85 -19.83 -3.59 -18.52
C LEU A 85 -18.71 -2.94 -19.34
N SER A 86 -17.46 -3.41 -19.23
CA SER A 86 -16.33 -2.84 -19.94
C SER A 86 -16.44 -3.09 -21.46
N PRO A 87 -16.20 -2.08 -22.30
CA PRO A 87 -16.12 -2.27 -23.75
C PRO A 87 -14.96 -3.18 -24.17
N ALA A 88 -15.08 -3.81 -25.33
CA ALA A 88 -14.05 -4.69 -25.89
C ALA A 88 -12.93 -3.91 -26.60
N GLY A 89 -13.29 -2.87 -27.35
CA GLY A 89 -12.36 -2.01 -28.08
C GLY A 89 -11.63 -1.03 -27.17
N GLN A 90 -10.37 -0.75 -27.50
CA GLN A 90 -9.49 0.04 -26.64
C GLN A 90 -9.98 1.50 -26.50
N ALA A 91 -10.40 2.16 -27.58
CA ALA A 91 -10.79 3.57 -27.50
C ALA A 91 -12.09 3.75 -26.71
N ALA A 92 -13.08 2.88 -26.92
CA ALA A 92 -14.28 2.82 -26.10
C ALA A 92 -13.97 2.54 -24.62
N ARG A 93 -13.05 1.61 -24.35
CA ARG A 93 -12.63 1.26 -22.99
C ARG A 93 -11.93 2.43 -22.29
N ASP A 94 -11.09 3.18 -22.98
CA ASP A 94 -10.42 4.37 -22.45
C ASP A 94 -11.43 5.45 -22.06
N ILE A 95 -12.44 5.70 -22.89
CA ILE A 95 -13.54 6.62 -22.58
C ILE A 95 -14.32 6.14 -21.36
N TYR A 96 -14.65 4.85 -21.33
CA TYR A 96 -15.40 4.23 -20.25
C TYR A 96 -14.68 4.34 -18.90
N GLU A 97 -13.39 4.00 -18.85
CA GLU A 97 -12.58 4.11 -17.63
C GLU A 97 -12.41 5.57 -17.20
N ALA A 98 -12.17 6.49 -18.15
CA ALA A 98 -11.99 7.90 -17.84
C ALA A 98 -13.29 8.55 -17.32
N ALA A 99 -14.44 8.18 -17.89
CA ALA A 99 -15.76 8.62 -17.42
C ALA A 99 -16.09 8.07 -16.03
N GLU A 100 -15.75 6.81 -15.74
CA GLU A 100 -15.95 6.21 -14.42
C GLU A 100 -15.06 6.87 -13.36
N GLN A 101 -13.80 7.16 -13.69
CA GLN A 101 -12.93 7.94 -12.80
C GLN A 101 -13.51 9.34 -12.54
N ALA A 102 -14.02 10.01 -13.58
CA ALA A 102 -14.67 11.30 -13.44
C ALA A 102 -15.93 11.24 -12.56
N ARG A 103 -16.74 10.16 -12.64
CA ARG A 103 -17.89 9.93 -11.77
C ARG A 103 -17.49 9.86 -10.30
N VAL A 104 -16.55 8.97 -10.00
CA VAL A 104 -16.03 8.73 -8.65
C VAL A 104 -15.45 10.00 -8.03
N ASP A 105 -14.60 10.71 -8.77
CA ASP A 105 -14.01 11.97 -8.32
C ASP A 105 -15.10 13.03 -8.08
N SER A 106 -16.14 13.06 -8.92
CA SER A 106 -17.25 14.00 -8.79
C SER A 106 -18.11 13.73 -7.55
N ILE A 107 -18.31 12.48 -7.14
CA ILE A 107 -19.02 12.13 -5.90
C ILE A 107 -18.29 12.76 -4.71
N GLY A 108 -16.98 12.55 -4.62
CA GLY A 108 -16.17 13.12 -3.53
C GLY A 108 -16.07 14.64 -3.58
N ALA A 109 -15.92 15.21 -4.77
CA ALA A 109 -15.85 16.66 -4.95
C ALA A 109 -17.16 17.38 -4.57
N ARG A 110 -18.32 16.78 -4.82
CA ARG A 110 -19.63 17.30 -4.38
C ARG A 110 -19.79 17.27 -2.86
N ALA A 111 -19.34 16.19 -2.23
CA ALA A 111 -19.47 16.00 -0.79
C ALA A 111 -18.47 16.85 0.02
N MET A 112 -17.24 17.02 -0.48
CA MET A 112 -16.13 17.57 0.27
C MET A 112 -15.37 18.65 -0.52
N ARG A 113 -15.55 19.92 -0.15
CA ARG A 113 -14.93 21.07 -0.85
C ARG A 113 -13.39 21.04 -0.85
N GLY A 114 -12.78 20.48 0.20
CA GLY A 114 -11.33 20.28 0.29
C GLY A 114 -10.85 19.26 -0.75
N VAL A 115 -11.54 18.12 -0.84
CA VAL A 115 -11.27 17.08 -1.85
C VAL A 115 -11.44 17.63 -3.27
N ALA A 116 -12.49 18.42 -3.52
CA ALA A 116 -12.68 19.08 -4.81
C ALA A 116 -11.47 19.94 -5.23
N SER A 117 -10.88 20.66 -4.27
CA SER A 117 -9.73 21.53 -4.50
C SER A 117 -8.45 20.72 -4.72
N ASN A 118 -8.27 19.62 -3.98
CA ASN A 118 -7.15 18.72 -4.13
C ASN A 118 -7.18 18.00 -5.49
N ILE A 119 -8.33 17.45 -5.89
CA ILE A 119 -8.53 16.81 -7.20
C ILE A 119 -8.29 17.81 -8.33
N GLN A 120 -8.80 19.05 -8.22
CA GLN A 120 -8.52 20.10 -9.20
C GLN A 120 -7.01 20.36 -9.35
N ALA A 121 -6.27 20.42 -8.24
CA ALA A 121 -4.82 20.62 -8.28
C ALA A 121 -4.07 19.43 -8.90
N ALA A 122 -4.51 18.20 -8.63
CA ALA A 122 -3.96 17.00 -9.26
C ALA A 122 -4.22 16.95 -10.78
N LEU A 123 -5.44 17.29 -11.21
CA LEU A 123 -5.80 17.35 -12.64
C LEU A 123 -5.01 18.44 -13.37
N GLU A 124 -4.91 19.65 -12.81
CA GLU A 124 -4.14 20.73 -13.42
C GLU A 124 -2.69 20.32 -13.66
N GLN A 125 -2.06 19.68 -12.68
CA GLN A 125 -0.68 19.22 -12.83
C GLN A 125 -0.56 18.07 -13.86
N ARG A 126 -1.49 17.10 -13.86
CA ARG A 126 -1.51 15.99 -14.83
C ARG A 126 -1.59 16.52 -16.27
N TYR A 127 -2.51 17.43 -16.54
CA TYR A 127 -2.68 17.98 -17.89
C TYR A 127 -1.57 18.95 -18.27
N ALA A 128 -0.97 19.67 -17.31
CA ALA A 128 0.22 20.48 -17.56
C ALA A 128 1.41 19.61 -17.98
N GLU A 129 1.61 18.45 -17.35
CA GLU A 129 2.68 17.49 -17.69
C GLU A 129 2.48 16.84 -19.06
N MET A 130 1.22 16.61 -19.47
CA MET A 130 0.88 16.10 -20.79
C MET A 130 1.04 17.15 -21.92
N GLY A 131 1.14 18.43 -21.58
CA GLY A 131 1.46 19.50 -22.55
C GLY A 131 0.30 19.93 -23.44
N PHE A 132 -0.96 19.71 -23.05
CA PHE A 132 -2.12 19.96 -23.91
C PHE A 132 -2.60 21.41 -23.99
N ARG A 133 -1.89 22.34 -23.35
CA ARG A 133 -2.34 23.73 -23.16
C ARG A 133 -2.69 24.46 -24.47
N ASP A 134 -1.98 24.16 -25.55
CA ASP A 134 -2.07 24.88 -26.83
C ASP A 134 -2.60 24.00 -27.99
N VAL A 135 -3.32 22.92 -27.69
CA VAL A 135 -3.87 22.01 -28.71
C VAL A 135 -4.98 22.70 -29.51
N SER A 136 -4.86 22.66 -30.83
CA SER A 136 -5.85 23.21 -31.77
C SER A 136 -6.50 22.16 -32.69
N ASP A 137 -5.93 20.95 -32.77
CA ASP A 137 -6.43 19.86 -33.61
C ASP A 137 -6.97 18.70 -32.75
N ARG A 138 -8.06 18.08 -33.22
CA ARG A 138 -8.62 16.86 -32.63
C ARG A 138 -7.64 15.69 -32.69
N ALA A 139 -6.79 15.64 -33.72
CA ALA A 139 -5.79 14.58 -33.88
C ALA A 139 -4.75 14.56 -32.73
N GLU A 140 -4.53 15.71 -32.07
CA GLU A 140 -3.56 15.87 -30.98
C GLU A 140 -4.21 15.77 -29.59
N ALA A 141 -5.54 15.67 -29.52
CA ALA A 141 -6.33 15.67 -28.29
C ALA A 141 -7.05 14.33 -28.09
N PRO A 142 -6.67 13.52 -27.08
CA PRO A 142 -7.35 12.26 -26.80
C PRO A 142 -8.83 12.47 -26.45
N LEU A 143 -9.73 11.79 -27.19
CA LEU A 143 -11.18 11.89 -26.98
C LEU A 143 -11.59 11.48 -25.55
N ALA A 144 -10.97 10.45 -24.99
CA ALA A 144 -11.25 9.97 -23.63
C ALA A 144 -11.04 11.08 -22.57
N GLU A 145 -9.98 11.88 -22.69
CA GLU A 145 -9.70 12.98 -21.78
C GLU A 145 -10.73 14.12 -21.93
N ALA A 146 -11.13 14.43 -23.16
CA ALA A 146 -12.17 15.41 -23.43
C ALA A 146 -13.52 14.99 -22.82
N VAL A 147 -13.92 13.74 -23.02
CA VAL A 147 -15.16 13.18 -22.45
C VAL A 147 -15.09 13.21 -20.92
N ALA A 148 -13.99 12.77 -20.30
CA ALA A 148 -13.85 12.78 -18.84
C ALA A 148 -13.96 14.19 -18.24
N LEU A 149 -13.32 15.18 -18.87
CA LEU A 149 -13.40 16.58 -18.44
C LEU A 149 -14.81 17.17 -18.60
N MET A 150 -15.51 16.84 -19.68
CA MET A 150 -16.89 17.27 -19.90
C MET A 150 -17.85 16.60 -18.92
N VAL A 151 -17.72 15.29 -18.68
CA VAL A 151 -18.48 14.56 -17.66
C VAL A 151 -18.26 15.21 -16.29
N ARG A 152 -17.01 15.45 -15.91
CA ARG A 152 -16.68 16.14 -14.65
C ARG A 152 -17.28 17.54 -14.58
N GLU A 153 -17.22 18.34 -15.65
CA GLU A 153 -17.82 19.67 -15.69
C GLU A 153 -19.34 19.61 -15.49
N LYS A 154 -20.02 18.65 -16.14
CA LYS A 154 -21.47 18.44 -15.97
C LYS A 154 -21.82 17.99 -14.55
N LEU A 155 -21.04 17.09 -13.97
CA LEU A 155 -21.30 16.58 -12.63
C LEU A 155 -20.93 17.61 -11.54
N THR A 156 -19.82 18.31 -11.65
CA THR A 156 -19.38 19.20 -10.55
C THR A 156 -19.78 20.66 -10.74
N GLY A 157 -20.11 21.07 -11.96
CA GLY A 157 -20.24 22.47 -12.37
C GLY A 157 -18.91 23.22 -12.41
N ALA A 158 -17.78 22.56 -12.10
CA ALA A 158 -16.47 23.17 -12.14
C ALA A 158 -15.92 23.16 -13.56
N LYS A 159 -15.39 24.31 -13.99
CA LYS A 159 -14.74 24.44 -15.30
C LYS A 159 -13.55 23.48 -15.42
N PRO A 160 -13.20 23.07 -16.67
CA PRO A 160 -11.98 22.34 -16.93
C PRO A 160 -10.74 23.10 -16.38
N PRO A 161 -9.70 22.37 -15.94
CA PRO A 161 -8.44 22.98 -15.55
C PRO A 161 -7.85 23.84 -16.69
N PRO A 162 -7.23 25.00 -16.41
CA PRO A 162 -6.62 25.86 -17.44
C PRO A 162 -5.69 25.11 -18.40
N SER A 163 -4.93 24.13 -17.92
CA SER A 163 -4.01 23.34 -18.76
C SER A 163 -4.69 22.38 -19.73
N ALA A 164 -6.01 22.15 -19.59
CA ALA A 164 -6.80 21.24 -20.42
C ALA A 164 -8.00 21.89 -21.12
N ALA A 165 -8.16 23.21 -21.00
CA ALA A 165 -9.30 23.93 -21.56
C ALA A 165 -9.39 23.78 -23.09
N SER A 166 -8.25 23.89 -23.77
CA SER A 166 -8.06 23.68 -25.21
C SER A 166 -8.60 22.33 -25.71
N ILE A 167 -8.30 21.24 -24.99
CA ILE A 167 -8.79 19.88 -25.32
C ILE A 167 -10.32 19.87 -25.37
N VAL A 168 -10.94 20.44 -24.33
CA VAL A 168 -12.40 20.47 -24.23
C VAL A 168 -12.98 21.38 -25.30
N ASP A 169 -12.38 22.53 -25.58
CA ASP A 169 -12.89 23.49 -26.57
C ASP A 169 -12.92 22.91 -27.99
N VAL A 170 -11.92 22.10 -28.36
CA VAL A 170 -11.82 21.45 -29.67
C VAL A 170 -12.88 20.34 -29.87
N TRP A 171 -13.19 19.60 -28.79
CA TRP A 171 -14.11 18.45 -28.84
C TRP A 171 -15.55 18.80 -28.47
N ARG A 172 -15.78 19.83 -27.65
CA ARG A 172 -17.10 20.20 -27.12
C ARG A 172 -18.18 20.31 -28.19
N PRO A 173 -17.98 21.01 -29.34
CA PRO A 173 -19.04 21.11 -30.34
C PRO A 173 -19.51 19.76 -30.88
N PHE A 174 -18.58 18.83 -31.07
CA PHE A 174 -18.89 17.48 -31.58
C PHE A 174 -19.58 16.63 -30.51
N ILE A 175 -19.07 16.66 -29.28
CA ILE A 175 -19.64 15.88 -28.18
C ILE A 175 -21.04 16.40 -27.81
N GLU A 176 -21.26 17.71 -27.78
CA GLU A 176 -22.57 18.29 -27.48
C GLU A 176 -23.59 18.01 -28.59
N GLU A 177 -23.17 17.99 -29.87
CA GLU A 177 -24.02 17.63 -31.00
C GLU A 177 -24.44 16.16 -30.96
N LYS A 178 -23.52 15.25 -30.64
CA LYS A 178 -23.76 13.81 -30.69
C LYS A 178 -24.37 13.23 -29.41
N ALA A 179 -23.86 13.61 -28.25
CA ALA A 179 -24.15 12.96 -26.97
C ALA A 179 -24.58 13.95 -25.86
N GLY A 180 -24.91 15.20 -26.21
CA GLY A 180 -25.22 16.26 -25.25
C GLY A 180 -26.44 15.97 -24.37
N GLU A 181 -27.48 15.34 -24.94
CA GLU A 181 -28.70 14.97 -24.21
C GLU A 181 -28.43 13.86 -23.19
N ASP A 182 -27.64 12.86 -23.57
CA ASP A 182 -27.28 11.75 -22.69
C ASP A 182 -26.32 12.18 -21.57
N MET A 183 -25.39 13.08 -21.87
CA MET A 183 -24.53 13.69 -20.84
C MET A 183 -25.33 14.45 -19.79
N ALA A 184 -26.48 15.04 -20.14
CA ALA A 184 -27.34 15.73 -19.18
C ALA A 184 -28.01 14.77 -18.18
N GLN A 185 -28.17 13.50 -18.53
CA GLN A 185 -28.78 12.49 -17.67
C GLN A 185 -27.79 11.92 -16.63
N LEU A 186 -26.49 12.07 -16.85
CA LEU A 186 -25.44 11.53 -15.97
C LEU A 186 -25.52 12.06 -14.53
N ASP A 187 -25.98 13.30 -14.33
CA ASP A 187 -26.14 13.89 -13.00
C ASP A 187 -27.10 13.08 -12.12
N ALA A 188 -28.22 12.65 -12.67
CA ALA A 188 -29.21 11.84 -11.96
C ALA A 188 -28.71 10.41 -11.67
N LEU A 189 -27.73 9.93 -12.44
CA LEU A 189 -27.22 8.56 -12.37
C LEU A 189 -25.92 8.42 -11.56
N ILE A 190 -25.34 9.52 -11.07
CA ILE A 190 -24.03 9.54 -10.41
C ILE A 190 -23.90 8.51 -9.26
N GLY A 191 -25.00 8.27 -8.53
CA GLY A 191 -25.05 7.38 -7.37
C GLY A 191 -25.19 5.89 -7.70
N ASP A 192 -25.49 5.52 -8.94
CA ASP A 192 -25.68 4.13 -9.38
C ASP A 192 -24.68 3.80 -10.49
N GLN A 193 -23.63 3.06 -10.15
CA GLN A 193 -22.55 2.73 -11.08
C GLN A 193 -23.02 1.93 -12.30
N ALA A 194 -23.96 0.98 -12.14
CA ALA A 194 -24.41 0.14 -13.25
C ALA A 194 -25.20 0.97 -14.26
N ARG A 195 -26.10 1.85 -13.79
CA ARG A 195 -26.86 2.75 -14.66
C ARG A 195 -25.97 3.80 -15.30
N PHE A 196 -25.02 4.36 -14.56
CA PHE A 196 -24.04 5.28 -15.12
C PHE A 196 -23.22 4.62 -16.22
N ALA A 197 -22.70 3.42 -15.98
CA ALA A 197 -21.92 2.65 -16.94
C ALA A 197 -22.69 2.37 -18.24
N ARG A 198 -23.97 1.99 -18.16
CA ARG A 198 -24.84 1.80 -19.33
C ARG A 198 -25.06 3.11 -20.10
N MET A 199 -25.26 4.22 -19.40
CA MET A 199 -25.35 5.54 -20.04
C MET A 199 -24.04 5.94 -20.71
N THR A 200 -22.89 5.65 -20.09
CA THR A 200 -21.57 5.85 -20.70
C THR A 200 -21.39 5.02 -21.96
N ARG A 201 -21.84 3.75 -21.98
CA ARG A 201 -21.84 2.91 -23.19
C ARG A 201 -22.71 3.53 -24.29
N LYS A 202 -23.88 4.08 -23.96
CA LYS A 202 -24.74 4.79 -24.92
C LYS A 202 -24.05 6.03 -25.50
N ILE A 203 -23.41 6.84 -24.65
CA ILE A 203 -22.58 7.99 -25.07
C ILE A 203 -21.46 7.53 -26.03
N ILE A 204 -20.80 6.41 -25.75
CA ILE A 204 -19.76 5.84 -26.64
C ILE A 204 -20.37 5.45 -28.00
N THR A 205 -21.58 4.87 -28.02
CA THR A 205 -22.30 4.58 -29.26
C THR A 205 -22.58 5.85 -30.06
N ASP A 206 -23.07 6.91 -29.42
CA ASP A 206 -23.41 8.19 -30.06
C ASP A 206 -22.18 8.92 -30.60
N LEU A 207 -21.00 8.69 -30.01
CA LEU A 207 -19.70 9.17 -30.48
C LEU A 207 -19.11 8.32 -31.63
N ASP A 208 -19.93 7.52 -32.30
CA ASP A 208 -19.58 6.65 -33.44
C ASP A 208 -18.58 5.53 -33.08
N LEU A 209 -18.47 5.17 -31.79
CA LEU A 209 -17.61 4.07 -31.30
C LEU A 209 -18.43 2.84 -30.85
N GLY A 210 -19.65 2.70 -31.38
CA GLY A 210 -20.56 1.60 -31.02
C GLY A 210 -20.03 0.20 -31.35
N GLU A 211 -19.28 0.06 -32.46
CA GLU A 211 -18.67 -1.21 -32.88
C GLU A 211 -17.62 -1.73 -31.89
N GLU A 212 -17.05 -0.83 -31.07
CA GLU A 212 -16.05 -1.17 -30.06
C GLU A 212 -16.65 -1.69 -28.73
N LEU A 213 -17.98 -1.70 -28.59
CA LEU A 213 -18.63 -2.11 -27.34
C LEU A 213 -18.66 -3.63 -27.10
N GLY A 214 -18.41 -4.43 -28.14
CA GLY A 214 -18.55 -5.89 -28.13
C GLY A 214 -20.02 -6.36 -28.10
N GLU A 215 -20.26 -7.66 -28.30
CA GLU A 215 -21.61 -8.24 -28.15
C GLU A 215 -22.07 -8.13 -26.70
N GLU A 216 -23.29 -7.60 -26.48
CA GLU A 216 -23.91 -7.57 -25.16
C GLU A 216 -24.09 -9.01 -24.66
N SER A 217 -23.40 -9.37 -23.57
CA SER A 217 -23.81 -10.53 -22.80
C SER A 217 -25.21 -10.24 -22.26
N PRO A 218 -26.23 -11.06 -22.58
CA PRO A 218 -27.60 -10.75 -22.22
C PRO A 218 -27.72 -10.64 -20.70
N GLU A 219 -28.45 -9.62 -20.27
CA GLU A 219 -28.73 -9.35 -18.86
C GLU A 219 -29.26 -10.60 -18.17
N THR A 220 -28.49 -11.13 -17.21
CA THR A 220 -29.03 -12.10 -16.27
C THR A 220 -29.76 -11.31 -15.19
N GLU A 221 -31.06 -11.11 -15.40
CA GLU A 221 -31.98 -10.81 -14.31
C GLU A 221 -31.95 -12.01 -13.34
N ASN A 222 -31.34 -11.78 -12.18
CA ASN A 222 -31.64 -12.42 -10.90
C ASN A 222 -31.85 -13.95 -10.89
N SER A 223 -30.79 -14.71 -10.56
CA SER A 223 -30.94 -16.02 -9.93
C SER A 223 -29.79 -16.28 -8.95
N ASP A 224 -30.17 -16.47 -7.68
CA ASP A 224 -29.34 -16.99 -6.59
C ASP A 224 -28.64 -18.31 -6.98
N ASP A 225 -27.48 -18.51 -6.35
CA ASP A 225 -26.75 -19.76 -6.11
C ASP A 225 -26.55 -20.74 -7.29
N GLU A 226 -25.29 -20.94 -7.68
CA GLU A 226 -24.65 -22.27 -7.61
C GLU A 226 -23.15 -22.16 -7.91
N GLU A 227 -22.32 -22.66 -6.98
CA GLU A 227 -20.91 -22.95 -7.18
C GLU A 227 -20.72 -23.94 -8.33
N GLY A 228 -19.86 -23.61 -9.29
CA GLY A 228 -19.57 -24.45 -10.44
C GLY A 228 -18.10 -24.39 -10.84
N GLU A 229 -17.40 -25.49 -10.57
CA GLU A 229 -15.98 -25.73 -10.79
C GLU A 229 -15.47 -25.35 -12.20
N SER A 230 -14.28 -24.76 -12.23
CA SER A 230 -13.52 -24.47 -13.44
C SER A 230 -13.01 -25.78 -14.06
N ASN A 231 -13.61 -26.19 -15.19
CA ASN A 231 -13.10 -27.30 -15.99
C ASN A 231 -12.28 -26.76 -17.17
N ASN A 232 -10.97 -26.96 -17.06
CA ASN A 232 -9.95 -26.71 -18.04
C ASN A 232 -10.07 -27.74 -19.18
N GLN A 233 -10.39 -27.32 -20.42
CA GLN A 233 -10.23 -28.18 -21.60
C GLN A 233 -9.49 -27.47 -22.73
N ASN A 234 -8.21 -27.78 -22.73
CA ASN A 234 -7.28 -27.83 -23.85
C ASN A 234 -7.90 -28.54 -25.07
N LYS A 235 -7.84 -27.93 -26.25
CA LYS A 235 -7.99 -28.61 -27.54
C LYS A 235 -6.91 -28.14 -28.51
N SER A 236 -5.89 -28.98 -28.61
CA SER A 236 -4.93 -29.06 -29.70
C SER A 236 -5.62 -29.48 -31.00
N GLN A 237 -5.16 -28.92 -32.12
CA GLN A 237 -5.35 -29.51 -33.44
C GLN A 237 -4.14 -29.17 -34.32
N ASP A 238 -3.39 -30.22 -34.65
CA ASP A 238 -2.32 -30.25 -35.65
C ASP A 238 -2.90 -30.05 -37.07
N GLU A 239 -2.14 -29.39 -37.94
CA GLU A 239 -2.05 -29.74 -39.37
C GLU A 239 -0.68 -29.31 -39.94
N ASP A 240 -0.04 -30.27 -40.60
CA ASP A 240 1.30 -30.29 -41.20
C ASP A 240 1.20 -30.27 -42.74
N ASP A 241 2.02 -29.45 -43.41
CA ASP A 241 2.66 -29.59 -44.75
C ASP A 241 3.15 -28.18 -45.19
N GLY A 242 4.32 -27.90 -45.76
CA GLY A 242 5.34 -28.73 -46.38
C GLY A 242 6.09 -27.89 -47.44
N ALA A 243 7.36 -27.57 -47.13
CA ALA A 243 8.52 -27.43 -48.03
C ALA A 243 8.83 -26.16 -48.91
N SER A 244 10.08 -25.68 -48.73
CA SER A 244 11.10 -25.18 -49.70
C SER A 244 11.68 -23.81 -49.30
N SER A 245 12.75 -23.67 -48.50
CA SER A 245 14.19 -24.00 -48.62
C SER A 245 15.04 -23.10 -49.55
N GLU A 246 15.90 -22.28 -48.92
CA GLU A 246 17.34 -21.96 -49.18
C GLU A 246 17.57 -20.48 -48.84
N GLY A 247 18.32 -20.05 -47.80
CA GLY A 247 19.72 -20.34 -47.42
C GLY A 247 20.47 -18.99 -47.45
N GLY A 248 21.27 -18.52 -46.49
CA GLY A 248 21.74 -19.04 -45.21
C GLY A 248 22.65 -18.01 -44.50
N ALA A 249 22.98 -18.34 -43.23
CA ALA A 249 24.08 -17.87 -42.35
C ALA A 249 24.07 -16.40 -41.89
N ALA A 250 24.27 -16.02 -40.63
CA ALA A 250 24.59 -16.64 -39.33
C ALA A 250 24.25 -15.54 -38.27
N GLU A 251 24.09 -15.71 -36.97
CA GLU A 251 24.56 -16.70 -36.01
C GLU A 251 23.70 -16.49 -34.74
N GLU A 252 22.87 -17.46 -34.38
CA GLU A 252 22.26 -17.62 -33.06
C GLU A 252 22.79 -18.96 -32.53
N VAL A 253 23.29 -18.99 -31.30
CA VAL A 253 23.66 -20.25 -30.63
C VAL A 253 22.71 -20.41 -29.45
N GLU A 254 21.75 -21.31 -29.65
CA GLU A 254 20.91 -21.90 -28.61
C GLU A 254 21.78 -22.69 -27.62
N PHE A 255 21.38 -22.61 -26.36
CA PHE A 255 21.80 -23.50 -25.28
C PHE A 255 21.09 -24.86 -25.43
N VAL A 256 21.86 -25.95 -25.40
CA VAL A 256 21.36 -27.32 -25.21
C VAL A 256 21.92 -27.87 -23.90
N GLU A 257 21.03 -28.52 -23.16
CA GLU A 257 21.28 -29.30 -21.94
C GLU A 257 22.28 -30.44 -22.12
N GLY A 258 22.95 -30.83 -21.03
CA GLY A 258 23.68 -32.08 -20.92
C GLY A 258 24.50 -32.22 -19.65
N GLU A 259 23.86 -32.75 -18.60
CA GLU A 259 24.35 -33.66 -17.55
C GLU A 259 25.80 -33.56 -16.99
N GLY A 260 25.89 -33.50 -15.65
CA GLY A 260 27.08 -33.78 -14.85
C GLY A 260 26.81 -33.68 -13.35
N GLU A 261 26.73 -34.84 -12.70
CA GLU A 261 26.33 -35.17 -11.33
C GLU A 261 27.03 -34.48 -10.14
N GLU A 262 26.23 -34.37 -9.08
CA GLU A 262 26.48 -34.56 -7.63
C GLU A 262 27.35 -33.58 -6.79
N GLY A 263 26.69 -33.04 -5.76
CA GLY A 263 27.26 -32.37 -4.59
C GLY A 263 26.16 -32.00 -3.60
N GLU A 264 25.82 -32.95 -2.72
CA GLU A 264 24.78 -32.90 -1.69
C GLU A 264 24.79 -31.62 -0.82
N GLY A 265 23.59 -31.13 -0.50
CA GLY A 265 23.34 -30.05 0.43
C GLY A 265 21.88 -30.01 0.88
N GLN A 266 21.36 -31.18 1.27
CA GLN A 266 20.02 -31.40 1.80
C GLN A 266 19.83 -30.56 3.08
N THR A 267 19.16 -29.41 2.99
CA THR A 267 18.67 -28.70 4.18
C THR A 267 17.30 -29.25 4.56
N VAL A 268 17.32 -30.38 5.26
CA VAL A 268 16.18 -30.85 6.04
C VAL A 268 15.95 -29.82 7.15
N MET A 269 14.97 -28.92 6.96
CA MET A 269 14.36 -28.22 8.09
C MET A 269 13.50 -29.25 8.82
N MET A 270 14.07 -29.81 9.89
CA MET A 270 13.35 -30.61 10.86
C MET A 270 12.29 -29.71 11.51
N GLU A 271 11.04 -29.86 11.09
CA GLU A 271 9.88 -29.55 11.94
C GLU A 271 10.02 -30.40 13.19
N THR A 272 10.48 -29.78 14.27
CA THR A 272 10.29 -30.30 15.62
C THR A 272 8.97 -29.75 16.11
N ASP A 273 7.92 -30.53 15.87
CA ASP A 273 6.82 -30.63 16.82
C ASP A 273 7.42 -31.23 18.10
N GLU A 274 7.98 -30.39 18.96
CA GLU A 274 8.06 -30.70 20.38
C GLU A 274 6.80 -30.13 21.01
N GLU A 275 5.76 -30.96 21.03
CA GLU A 275 4.79 -30.97 22.12
C GLU A 275 5.58 -31.04 23.43
N VAL A 276 5.82 -29.90 24.06
CA VAL A 276 6.24 -29.87 25.46
C VAL A 276 4.99 -30.15 26.27
N GLU A 277 4.77 -31.43 26.52
CA GLU A 277 3.91 -31.95 27.57
C GLU A 277 4.11 -31.15 28.87
N GLY A 278 3.01 -30.90 29.56
CA GLY A 278 2.94 -30.10 30.76
C GLY A 278 3.99 -30.48 31.79
N ALA A 279 4.91 -29.55 32.04
CA ALA A 279 5.55 -29.42 33.33
C ALA A 279 4.84 -28.26 34.03
N GLU A 280 3.96 -28.59 34.97
CA GLU A 280 3.47 -27.64 35.96
C GLU A 280 4.69 -26.95 36.56
N ALA A 281 4.78 -25.63 36.38
CA ALA A 281 5.75 -24.81 37.07
C ALA A 281 5.32 -24.77 38.53
N GLU A 282 5.75 -25.78 39.31
CA GLU A 282 5.75 -25.71 40.76
C GLU A 282 6.53 -24.46 41.16
N ASP A 283 5.80 -23.54 41.77
CA ASP A 283 6.28 -22.30 42.35
C ASP A 283 7.23 -22.64 43.51
N ASN A 284 8.51 -22.82 43.17
CA ASN A 284 9.56 -23.10 44.13
C ASN A 284 10.20 -21.76 44.54
N PRO A 285 9.92 -21.27 45.77
CA PRO A 285 10.36 -19.93 46.23
C PRO A 285 11.87 -19.84 46.47
N ASP A 286 12.61 -20.92 46.23
CA ASP A 286 14.06 -21.03 46.44
C ASP A 286 14.86 -21.27 45.15
N SER A 287 14.28 -20.92 43.99
CA SER A 287 15.02 -20.83 42.73
C SER A 287 16.02 -19.67 42.81
N LYS A 288 17.20 -19.96 43.35
CA LYS A 288 18.35 -19.06 43.39
C LYS A 288 18.54 -18.48 42.00
N GLN A 289 18.27 -17.19 41.87
CA GLN A 289 18.48 -16.40 40.65
C GLN A 289 19.79 -16.83 40.00
N PRO A 290 19.84 -17.08 38.67
CA PRO A 290 21.10 -17.33 37.99
C PRO A 290 22.05 -16.22 38.37
N TRP A 291 23.17 -16.58 38.99
CA TRP A 291 24.10 -15.66 39.62
C TRP A 291 24.49 -14.57 38.62
N ARG A 292 23.86 -13.40 38.72
CA ARG A 292 24.11 -12.28 37.84
C ARG A 292 25.32 -11.58 38.46
N PRO A 293 26.49 -11.59 37.81
CA PRO A 293 27.62 -10.86 38.36
C PRO A 293 27.20 -9.39 38.36
N GLU A 294 27.03 -8.79 39.52
CA GLU A 294 26.87 -7.34 39.62
C GLU A 294 28.05 -6.71 38.88
N ILE A 295 27.76 -6.04 37.77
CA ILE A 295 28.71 -5.15 37.11
C ILE A 295 28.67 -3.86 37.93
N SER A 296 29.14 -3.96 39.17
CA SER A 296 29.66 -2.82 39.90
C SER A 296 30.75 -2.22 38.99
N GLY A 297 30.68 -0.92 38.73
CA GLY A 297 31.45 -0.19 37.72
C GLY A 297 32.96 -0.11 37.92
N ASP A 298 33.62 -1.18 38.38
CA ASP A 298 35.07 -1.27 38.44
C ASP A 298 35.53 -2.73 38.33
N ARG A 299 35.07 -3.46 37.30
CA ARG A 299 35.75 -4.68 36.85
C ARG A 299 36.85 -4.28 35.88
N ARG A 300 38.00 -3.91 36.47
CA ARG A 300 39.29 -4.06 35.80
C ARG A 300 39.41 -5.52 35.39
N PHE A 301 39.06 -5.82 34.14
CA PHE A 301 39.53 -7.00 33.44
C PHE A 301 41.04 -7.17 33.73
N PRO A 302 41.57 -8.40 33.87
CA PRO A 302 43.02 -8.59 33.98
C PRO A 302 43.69 -7.78 32.88
N GLY A 303 44.49 -6.80 33.33
CA GLY A 303 44.61 -5.49 32.69
C GLY A 303 44.85 -5.53 31.19
N TYR A 304 43.81 -5.24 30.42
CA TYR A 304 44.00 -4.72 29.08
C TYR A 304 44.74 -3.38 29.23
N ARG A 305 46.06 -3.44 29.07
CA ARG A 305 46.90 -2.25 28.94
C ARG A 305 47.02 -1.97 27.46
N VAL A 306 46.47 -0.84 27.06
CA VAL A 306 46.76 -0.26 25.75
C VAL A 306 48.29 -0.16 25.64
N TYR A 307 48.86 -0.88 24.68
CA TYR A 307 50.32 -0.96 24.52
C TYR A 307 50.91 0.40 24.09
N THR A 308 50.16 1.16 23.28
CA THR A 308 50.49 2.52 22.88
C THR A 308 49.23 3.20 22.33
N GLU A 309 48.97 4.44 22.75
CA GLU A 309 47.90 5.28 22.18
C GLU A 309 48.44 6.17 21.03
N LEU A 310 49.74 6.09 20.72
CA LEU A 310 50.42 6.97 19.75
C LEU A 310 49.86 6.87 18.32
N PHE A 311 49.11 5.83 17.99
CA PHE A 311 48.55 5.59 16.66
C PHE A 311 47.02 5.55 16.66
N ASP A 312 46.39 5.85 17.81
CA ASP A 312 44.94 5.82 17.95
C ASP A 312 44.36 7.18 17.56
N GLU A 313 43.29 7.17 16.76
CA GLU A 313 42.58 8.37 16.35
C GLU A 313 41.13 8.28 16.80
N ILE A 314 40.67 9.28 17.54
CA ILE A 314 39.27 9.40 17.95
C ILE A 314 38.64 10.48 17.08
N ILE A 315 37.94 10.04 16.04
CA ILE A 315 37.24 10.92 15.12
C ILE A 315 35.75 10.88 15.48
N PRO A 316 35.09 12.02 15.71
CA PRO A 316 33.63 12.05 15.84
C PRO A 316 32.99 11.61 14.51
N ALA A 317 31.92 10.81 14.57
CA ALA A 317 31.32 10.19 13.39
C ALA A 317 30.90 11.21 12.30
N GLU A 318 30.66 12.45 12.67
CA GLU A 318 30.30 13.57 11.78
C GLU A 318 31.47 14.04 10.89
N GLU A 319 32.72 13.80 11.30
CA GLU A 319 33.93 14.18 10.56
C GLU A 319 34.40 13.10 9.57
N LEU A 320 33.83 11.89 9.64
CA LEU A 320 34.20 10.77 8.75
C LEU A 320 33.59 10.88 7.35
N CYS A 321 32.54 11.68 7.16
CA CYS A 321 31.82 11.73 5.89
C CYS A 321 31.14 13.09 5.68
N ASP A 322 31.31 13.65 4.48
CA ASP A 322 30.65 14.90 4.08
C ASP A 322 29.13 14.69 3.93
N ALA A 323 28.35 15.76 4.11
CA ALA A 323 26.87 15.68 4.07
C ALA A 323 26.31 15.16 2.73
N GLU A 324 26.97 15.48 1.62
CA GLU A 324 26.58 15.00 0.28
C GLU A 324 26.87 13.50 0.12
N GLU A 325 28.03 13.05 0.59
CA GLU A 325 28.43 11.65 0.54
C GLU A 325 27.56 10.79 1.48
N MET A 326 27.22 11.29 2.67
CA MET A 326 26.29 10.65 3.59
C MET A 326 24.92 10.45 2.95
N THR A 327 24.44 11.43 2.17
CA THR A 327 23.16 11.34 1.46
C THR A 327 23.22 10.25 0.38
N ARG A 328 24.33 10.16 -0.35
CA ARG A 328 24.56 9.13 -1.37
C ARG A 328 24.66 7.73 -0.75
N LEU A 329 25.42 7.56 0.32
CA LEU A 329 25.58 6.30 1.02
C LEU A 329 24.26 5.82 1.63
N ARG A 330 23.44 6.73 2.17
CA ARG A 330 22.08 6.42 2.62
C ARG A 330 21.20 5.92 1.47
N ALA A 331 21.18 6.63 0.34
CA ALA A 331 20.37 6.20 -0.81
C ALA A 331 20.78 4.79 -1.30
N TYR A 332 22.07 4.49 -1.31
CA TYR A 332 22.58 3.17 -1.66
C TYR A 332 22.15 2.09 -0.66
N LEU A 333 22.26 2.40 0.65
CA LEU A 333 21.87 1.48 1.72
C LEU A 333 20.35 1.24 1.72
N ASP A 334 19.53 2.28 1.49
CA ASP A 334 18.08 2.17 1.36
C ASP A 334 17.69 1.28 0.16
N GLN A 335 18.38 1.41 -0.97
CA GLN A 335 18.17 0.55 -2.14
C GLN A 335 18.50 -0.92 -1.83
N GLN A 336 19.58 -1.18 -1.10
CA GLN A 336 19.92 -2.55 -0.67
C GLN A 336 18.93 -3.11 0.37
N LEU A 337 18.46 -2.27 1.29
CA LEU A 337 17.51 -2.67 2.32
C LEU A 337 16.11 -2.99 1.78
N GLN A 338 15.72 -2.44 0.62
CA GLN A 338 14.42 -2.76 -0.01
C GLN A 338 14.21 -4.26 -0.21
N GLN A 339 15.27 -5.00 -0.55
CA GLN A 339 15.21 -6.46 -0.72
C GLN A 339 14.98 -7.21 0.60
N TYR A 340 15.37 -6.62 1.73
CA TYR A 340 15.30 -7.24 3.05
C TYR A 340 14.12 -6.74 3.91
N GLN A 341 13.30 -5.79 3.43
CA GLN A 341 12.20 -5.22 4.23
C GLN A 341 11.22 -6.29 4.75
N SER A 342 10.91 -7.31 3.96
CA SER A 342 10.02 -8.41 4.36
C SER A 342 10.62 -9.33 5.43
N VAL A 343 11.95 -9.41 5.50
CA VAL A 343 12.69 -10.20 6.50
C VAL A 343 12.89 -9.39 7.78
N VAL A 344 13.27 -8.11 7.64
CA VAL A 344 13.45 -7.17 8.75
C VAL A 344 12.17 -7.00 9.55
N GLY A 345 11.01 -6.90 8.90
CA GLY A 345 9.72 -6.82 9.61
C GLY A 345 9.41 -8.06 10.46
N ARG A 346 9.68 -9.26 9.93
CA ARG A 346 9.50 -10.53 10.67
C ARG A 346 10.50 -10.66 11.83
N LEU A 347 11.76 -10.28 11.59
CA LEU A 347 12.81 -10.32 12.61
C LEU A 347 12.56 -9.29 13.71
N ALA A 348 12.11 -8.09 13.34
CA ALA A 348 11.70 -7.05 14.27
C ALA A 348 10.54 -7.51 15.14
N ASN A 349 9.50 -8.11 14.57
CA ASN A 349 8.40 -8.69 15.35
C ASN A 349 8.86 -9.81 16.30
N ARG A 350 9.81 -10.65 15.86
CA ARG A 350 10.36 -11.73 16.68
C ARG A 350 11.22 -11.19 17.83
N LEU A 351 12.08 -10.21 17.56
CA LEU A 351 12.89 -9.52 18.56
C LEU A 351 12.01 -8.72 19.50
N GLN A 352 10.99 -8.03 18.99
CA GLN A 352 10.00 -7.32 19.78
C GLN A 352 9.28 -8.27 20.72
N ARG A 353 8.79 -9.44 20.27
CA ARG A 353 8.18 -10.44 21.18
C ARG A 353 9.14 -10.99 22.23
N LYS A 354 10.44 -11.07 21.92
CA LYS A 354 11.47 -11.59 22.84
C LYS A 354 12.02 -10.53 23.81
N LEU A 355 12.05 -9.27 23.39
CA LEU A 355 12.61 -8.13 24.13
C LEU A 355 11.53 -7.30 24.83
N MET A 356 10.29 -7.33 24.33
CA MET A 356 9.14 -7.02 25.17
C MET A 356 9.11 -8.08 26.25
N ALA A 357 9.52 -7.70 27.46
CA ALA A 357 8.94 -8.30 28.65
C ALA A 357 7.41 -8.25 28.43
N GLN A 358 6.74 -9.40 28.44
CA GLN A 358 5.30 -9.50 28.24
C GLN A 358 4.63 -8.34 29.00
N GLN A 359 3.99 -7.41 28.27
CA GLN A 359 3.01 -6.49 28.85
C GLN A 359 1.72 -7.27 29.17
N GLU A 360 1.86 -8.48 29.69
CA GLU A 360 0.73 -9.21 30.22
C GLU A 360 0.48 -8.63 31.59
N ARG A 361 -0.53 -7.75 31.64
CA ARG A 361 -1.14 -7.31 32.88
C ARG A 361 -1.65 -8.58 33.57
N SER A 362 -0.94 -9.04 34.59
CA SER A 362 -1.40 -10.17 35.39
C SER A 362 -2.56 -9.71 36.27
N TRP A 363 -3.66 -10.44 36.23
CA TRP A 363 -4.81 -10.20 37.07
C TRP A 363 -4.79 -11.19 38.23
N GLU A 364 -4.81 -10.68 39.46
CA GLU A 364 -5.11 -11.48 40.63
C GLU A 364 -6.64 -11.58 40.76
N PHE A 365 -7.14 -12.79 41.01
CA PHE A 365 -8.57 -13.08 41.17
C PHE A 365 -8.87 -13.59 42.58
N ASP A 366 -10.16 -13.65 42.94
CA ASP A 366 -10.60 -14.13 44.25
C ASP A 366 -10.08 -13.27 45.42
N LEU A 367 -10.08 -11.95 45.23
CA LEU A 367 -9.72 -11.00 46.28
C LEU A 367 -10.95 -10.56 47.09
N GLU A 368 -10.73 -10.15 48.33
CA GLU A 368 -11.74 -9.55 49.21
C GLU A 368 -12.05 -8.09 48.84
N GLU A 369 -11.11 -7.41 48.19
CA GLU A 369 -11.22 -6.02 47.73
C GLU A 369 -10.58 -5.86 46.34
N GLY A 370 -11.02 -4.83 45.58
CA GLY A 370 -10.50 -4.55 44.24
C GLY A 370 -11.58 -4.18 43.22
N LEU A 371 -11.31 -4.43 41.94
CA LEU A 371 -12.27 -4.28 40.86
C LEU A 371 -13.20 -5.48 40.81
N LEU A 372 -14.50 -5.24 40.69
CA LEU A 372 -15.47 -6.33 40.72
C LEU A 372 -15.43 -7.16 39.42
N ASP A 373 -15.24 -8.48 39.54
CA ASP A 373 -15.25 -9.41 38.43
C ASP A 373 -16.70 -9.80 38.06
N ALA A 374 -17.19 -9.21 36.97
CA ALA A 374 -18.55 -9.44 36.49
C ALA A 374 -18.82 -10.92 36.16
N ALA A 375 -17.81 -11.71 35.81
CA ALA A 375 -17.97 -13.13 35.51
C ALA A 375 -18.24 -13.98 36.77
N ARG A 376 -17.82 -13.51 37.95
CA ARG A 376 -17.96 -14.22 39.24
C ARG A 376 -19.14 -13.74 40.08
N LEU A 377 -19.84 -12.68 39.65
CA LEU A 377 -21.08 -12.21 40.27
C LEU A 377 -22.13 -13.30 40.55
N PRO A 378 -22.33 -14.33 39.70
CA PRO A 378 -23.28 -15.40 40.00
C PRO A 378 -22.96 -16.16 41.30
N ARG A 379 -21.69 -16.25 41.72
CA ARG A 379 -21.30 -16.89 42.98
C ARG A 379 -21.84 -16.16 44.20
N VAL A 380 -21.92 -14.83 44.15
CA VAL A 380 -22.49 -14.02 45.25
C VAL A 380 -23.94 -14.43 45.56
N ILE A 381 -24.67 -14.88 44.54
CA ILE A 381 -26.06 -15.32 44.66
C ILE A 381 -26.14 -16.79 45.13
N LEU A 382 -25.24 -17.64 44.64
CA LEU A 382 -25.28 -19.09 44.87
C LEU A 382 -24.65 -19.53 46.20
N ASP A 383 -23.59 -18.84 46.66
CA ASP A 383 -22.93 -19.13 47.93
C ASP A 383 -22.53 -17.82 48.65
N PRO A 384 -23.39 -17.30 49.54
CA PRO A 384 -23.17 -16.04 50.24
C PRO A 384 -21.96 -16.05 51.20
N PHE A 385 -21.41 -17.23 51.51
CA PHE A 385 -20.31 -17.37 52.46
C PHE A 385 -18.93 -17.40 51.79
N HIS A 386 -18.85 -17.39 50.45
CA HIS A 386 -17.60 -17.28 49.67
C HIS A 386 -17.70 -16.20 48.59
N ALA A 387 -17.64 -14.93 49.01
CA ALA A 387 -17.80 -13.76 48.15
C ALA A 387 -16.47 -13.14 47.68
N LEU A 388 -15.48 -13.96 47.34
CA LEU A 388 -14.24 -13.49 46.70
C LEU A 388 -14.51 -13.20 45.22
N SER A 389 -15.08 -12.03 44.93
CA SER A 389 -15.52 -11.62 43.59
C SER A 389 -14.75 -10.44 43.03
N PHE A 390 -13.67 -10.04 43.70
CA PHE A 390 -12.82 -8.95 43.24
C PHE A 390 -11.58 -9.48 42.54
N LYS A 391 -11.09 -8.67 41.62
CA LYS A 391 -9.84 -8.84 40.89
C LYS A 391 -9.02 -7.56 40.96
N GLN A 392 -7.72 -7.68 40.90
CA GLN A 392 -6.81 -6.53 40.92
C GLN A 392 -5.75 -6.69 39.83
N GLU A 393 -5.43 -5.57 39.19
CA GLU A 393 -4.33 -5.52 38.24
C GLU A 393 -3.02 -5.46 39.02
N GLN A 394 -2.12 -6.40 38.75
CA GLN A 394 -0.79 -6.43 39.35
C GLN A 394 0.22 -5.87 38.34
N ASP A 395 0.97 -4.86 38.77
CA ASP A 395 2.07 -4.31 37.97
C ASP A 395 3.28 -5.26 38.05
N MET A 396 3.71 -5.80 36.91
CA MET A 396 4.95 -6.57 36.84
C MET A 396 6.17 -5.64 36.78
N GLU A 397 7.22 -5.99 37.51
CA GLU A 397 8.50 -5.26 37.45
C GLU A 397 9.13 -5.41 36.06
N PHE A 398 9.21 -4.28 35.36
CA PHE A 398 9.84 -4.17 34.05
C PHE A 398 11.35 -4.42 34.16
N ARG A 399 11.88 -5.34 33.34
CA ARG A 399 13.34 -5.51 33.22
C ARG A 399 13.86 -4.61 32.12
N ASP A 400 14.60 -3.57 32.50
CA ASP A 400 15.36 -2.75 31.56
C ASP A 400 16.30 -3.63 30.72
N THR A 401 16.04 -3.68 29.41
CA THR A 401 16.78 -4.52 28.48
C THR A 401 17.68 -3.65 27.61
N ILE A 402 19.00 -3.80 27.77
CA ILE A 402 20.01 -3.13 26.95
C ILE A 402 20.52 -4.12 25.91
N VAL A 403 20.45 -3.74 24.63
CA VAL A 403 21.02 -4.51 23.53
C VAL A 403 22.24 -3.76 23.01
N THR A 404 23.40 -4.42 23.06
CA THR A 404 24.66 -3.88 22.52
C THR A 404 25.06 -4.67 21.29
N LEU A 405 25.20 -4.00 20.15
CA LEU A 405 25.75 -4.59 18.92
C LEU A 405 27.19 -4.12 18.75
N LEU A 406 28.10 -5.07 18.55
CA LEU A 406 29.50 -4.82 18.24
C LEU A 406 29.71 -5.17 16.77
N LEU A 407 30.17 -4.18 15.99
CA LEU A 407 30.49 -4.33 14.58
C LEU A 407 32.00 -4.33 14.44
N ASP A 408 32.57 -5.40 13.88
CA ASP A 408 33.99 -5.47 13.59
C ASP A 408 34.29 -4.79 12.26
N ASN A 409 35.13 -3.75 12.28
CA ASN A 409 35.60 -3.03 11.10
C ASN A 409 37.08 -3.32 10.80
N SER A 410 37.61 -4.44 11.29
CA SER A 410 38.97 -4.89 11.01
C SER A 410 39.19 -5.15 9.51
N GLY A 411 40.46 -5.10 9.06
CA GLY A 411 40.81 -5.32 7.66
C GLY A 411 40.40 -6.69 7.10
N SER A 412 40.07 -7.67 7.96
CA SER A 412 39.51 -8.97 7.55
C SER A 412 38.02 -8.94 7.19
N MET A 413 37.30 -7.86 7.53
CA MET A 413 35.88 -7.67 7.20
C MET A 413 35.66 -6.85 5.91
N ARG A 414 36.73 -6.36 5.30
CA ARG A 414 36.70 -5.48 4.11
C ARG A 414 36.45 -6.23 2.81
#